data_AF-A0A4R5A049-F1
#
_entry.id   AF-A0A4R5A049-F1
#
_cell.length_a   1.000
_cell.length_b   1.000
_cell.length_c   1.000
_cell.angle_alpha   90.00
_cell.angle_beta   90.00
_cell.angle_gamma   90.00
#
_symmetry.space_group_name_H-M   'P 1'
#
loop_
_entity.id
_entity.type
_entity.pdbx_description
1 polymer ?
#
loop_
_entity_poly.entity_id
_entity_poly.type
_entity_poly.pdbx_seq_one_letter_code
_entity_poly.pdbx_strand_id
1 'polypeptide(L)'
;MAQAARCCDDPRTGTLVVLSRGASGHYWVGSCTSCAGALIEHYSYDDWDTGAPETYDMYWWWRMDAPDAAALREAVKGCPAPLDPGCGCRVHEGLRKTKPRPLPPPTGAPNAPAEIPRVGFAVTDARPHWTELY
;
A
#
# COMPACT_ATOMS: atom_id res chain seq x y z
N MET A 1 4.85 30.73 -6.55
CA MET A 1 4.98 29.29 -6.88
C MET A 1 4.33 28.53 -5.73
N ALA A 2 3.14 27.96 -5.95
CA ALA A 2 2.41 27.26 -4.89
C ALA A 2 3.18 25.96 -4.55
N GLN A 3 3.58 25.84 -3.29
CA GLN A 3 4.15 24.62 -2.74
C GLN A 3 3.12 23.50 -2.94
N ALA A 4 3.46 22.47 -3.71
CA ALA A 4 2.55 21.36 -3.97
C ALA A 4 2.16 20.73 -2.63
N ALA A 5 0.90 20.91 -2.23
CA ALA A 5 0.38 20.28 -1.03
C ALA A 5 0.67 18.77 -1.08
N ARG A 6 1.16 18.21 0.04
CA ARG A 6 1.45 16.79 0.21
C ARG A 6 0.14 15.99 0.15
N CYS A 7 -0.31 15.74 -1.07
CA CYS A 7 -1.68 15.37 -1.39
C CYS A 7 -2.13 13.98 -0.90
N CYS A 8 -1.26 13.22 -0.22
CA CYS A 8 -1.60 11.91 0.35
C CYS A 8 -1.63 11.91 1.89
N ASP A 9 -1.66 13.08 2.53
CA ASP A 9 -1.81 13.21 3.99
C ASP A 9 -3.30 13.29 4.42
N ASP A 10 -4.27 13.31 3.48
CA ASP A 10 -5.72 13.37 3.73
C ASP A 10 -6.44 12.03 3.40
N PRO A 11 -7.21 11.43 4.33
CA PRO A 11 -7.77 10.08 4.26
C PRO A 11 -9.05 9.92 3.40
N ARG A 12 -9.43 10.86 2.54
CA ARG A 12 -10.56 10.67 1.59
C ARG A 12 -10.21 9.74 0.43
N THR A 13 -9.73 8.56 0.78
CA THR A 13 -9.30 7.54 -0.17
C THR A 13 -10.45 6.60 -0.51
N GLY A 14 -10.71 6.41 -1.81
CA GLY A 14 -11.54 5.31 -2.27
C GLY A 14 -10.71 4.03 -2.30
N THR A 15 -11.13 2.98 -1.61
CA THR A 15 -10.40 1.69 -1.64
C THR A 15 -10.41 1.12 -3.05
N LEU A 16 -9.22 0.88 -3.60
CA LEU A 16 -9.04 0.23 -4.90
C LEU A 16 -9.01 -1.28 -4.76
N VAL A 17 -8.23 -1.80 -3.80
CA VAL A 17 -8.07 -3.24 -3.60
C VAL A 17 -7.76 -3.56 -2.14
N VAL A 18 -8.35 -4.64 -1.62
CA VAL A 18 -8.07 -5.18 -0.28
C VAL A 18 -7.30 -6.49 -0.44
N LEU A 19 -6.02 -6.45 -0.08
CA LEU A 19 -5.11 -7.58 -0.21
C LEU A 19 -5.17 -8.50 1.01
N SER A 20 -5.39 -7.98 2.20
CA SER A 20 -5.67 -8.78 3.40
C SER A 20 -6.50 -7.97 4.40
N ARG A 21 -7.26 -8.68 5.24
CA ARG A 21 -7.99 -8.11 6.37
C ARG A 21 -8.21 -9.19 7.42
N GLY A 22 -7.86 -8.91 8.67
CA GLY A 22 -8.04 -9.84 9.79
C GLY A 22 -7.78 -9.15 11.13
N ALA A 23 -7.93 -9.90 12.22
CA ALA A 23 -7.68 -9.39 13.56
C ALA A 23 -6.21 -8.97 13.75
N SER A 24 -5.29 -9.67 13.08
CA SER A 24 -3.84 -9.47 13.20
C SER A 24 -3.26 -8.54 12.12
N GLY A 25 -4.09 -7.84 11.33
CA GLY A 25 -3.56 -6.96 10.30
C GLY A 25 -4.49 -6.65 9.12
N HIS A 26 -4.03 -5.74 8.27
CA HIS A 26 -4.66 -5.42 7.00
C HIS A 26 -3.64 -5.00 5.96
N TYR A 27 -4.00 -5.21 4.71
CA TYR A 27 -3.23 -4.75 3.57
C TYR A 27 -4.18 -4.24 2.51
N TRP A 28 -4.13 -2.95 2.17
CA TRP A 28 -5.01 -2.37 1.17
C TRP A 28 -4.36 -1.23 0.41
N VAL A 29 -4.99 -0.85 -0.70
CA VAL A 29 -4.59 0.29 -1.51
C VAL A 29 -5.79 1.19 -1.73
N GLY A 30 -5.61 2.49 -1.48
CA GLY A 30 -6.61 3.53 -1.70
C GLY A 30 -6.19 4.52 -2.77
N SER A 31 -7.12 4.97 -3.60
CA SER A 31 -6.89 6.10 -4.50
C SER A 31 -7.09 7.43 -3.79
N CYS A 32 -6.19 8.39 -3.99
CA CYS A 32 -6.40 9.77 -3.58
C CYS A 32 -7.13 10.55 -4.68
N THR A 33 -8.27 11.16 -4.37
CA THR A 33 -9.04 11.95 -5.33
C THR A 33 -8.40 13.31 -5.63
N SER A 34 -7.53 13.80 -4.74
CA SER A 34 -6.93 15.13 -4.85
C SER A 34 -5.69 15.17 -5.75
N CYS A 35 -4.86 14.13 -5.76
CA CYS A 35 -3.70 14.03 -6.68
C CYS A 35 -3.82 12.95 -7.75
N ALA A 36 -4.91 12.18 -7.76
CA ALA A 36 -5.04 10.97 -8.56
C ALA A 36 -3.96 9.89 -8.31
N GLY A 37 -3.12 10.05 -7.27
CA GLY A 37 -2.20 9.03 -6.78
C GLY A 37 -2.90 7.95 -5.95
N ALA A 38 -2.11 7.14 -5.25
CA ALA A 38 -2.61 6.14 -4.31
C ALA A 38 -1.80 6.10 -3.01
N LEU A 39 -2.45 5.59 -1.96
CA LEU A 39 -1.87 5.24 -0.67
C LEU A 39 -1.90 3.72 -0.56
N ILE A 40 -0.77 3.13 -0.19
CA ILE A 40 -0.72 1.72 0.22
C ILE A 40 -0.55 1.69 1.72
N GLU A 41 -1.38 0.90 2.37
CA GLU A 41 -1.34 0.75 3.82
C GLU A 41 -1.24 -0.74 4.18
N HIS A 42 -0.27 -1.05 5.02
CA HIS A 42 -0.03 -2.40 5.50
C HIS A 42 0.21 -2.37 7.01
N TYR A 43 -0.72 -2.96 7.75
CA TYR A 43 -0.60 -3.21 9.18
C TYR A 43 -0.46 -4.70 9.41
N SER A 44 0.51 -5.08 10.23
CA SER A 44 0.71 -6.45 10.67
C SER A 44 1.01 -6.43 12.16
N TYR A 45 0.19 -7.17 12.90
CA TYR A 45 0.40 -7.50 14.31
C TYR A 45 0.89 -8.95 14.36
N ASP A 46 2.15 -9.13 14.72
CA ASP A 46 2.70 -10.47 15.00
C ASP A 46 2.63 -10.70 16.50
N ASP A 47 1.66 -11.53 16.93
CA ASP A 47 1.31 -11.74 18.34
C ASP A 47 2.03 -12.92 18.97
N TRP A 48 3.14 -13.39 18.38
CA TRP A 48 3.92 -14.50 18.90
C TRP A 48 4.37 -14.26 20.36
N ASP A 49 3.54 -14.70 21.31
CA ASP A 49 3.70 -15.16 22.70
C ASP A 49 4.90 -14.64 23.56
N THR A 50 5.41 -13.42 23.33
CA THR A 50 6.57 -12.88 24.08
C THR A 50 6.22 -11.86 25.16
N GLY A 51 4.93 -11.51 25.34
CA GLY A 51 4.49 -10.61 26.41
C GLY A 51 4.87 -9.13 26.23
N ALA A 52 5.33 -8.72 25.05
CA ALA A 52 5.71 -7.33 24.73
C ALA A 52 5.02 -6.80 23.45
N PRO A 53 3.68 -6.63 23.46
CA PRO A 53 2.87 -6.35 22.26
C PRO A 53 3.27 -5.04 21.53
N GLU A 54 3.81 -4.06 22.24
CA GLU A 54 4.21 -2.75 21.72
C GLU A 54 5.43 -2.75 20.77
N THR A 55 6.16 -3.87 20.68
CA THR A 55 7.34 -3.99 19.79
C THR A 55 7.05 -4.69 18.46
N TYR A 56 5.84 -5.20 18.26
CA TYR A 56 5.46 -6.00 17.09
C TYR A 56 4.35 -5.40 16.24
N ASP A 57 3.80 -4.25 16.65
CA ASP A 57 2.94 -3.44 15.80
C ASP A 57 3.76 -2.86 14.64
N MET A 58 3.66 -3.49 13.48
CA MET A 58 4.32 -3.00 12.28
C MET A 58 3.32 -2.31 11.37
N TYR A 59 3.47 -1.01 11.25
CA TYR A 59 2.61 -0.19 10.40
C TYR A 59 3.42 0.53 9.33
N TRP A 60 3.12 0.20 8.07
CA TRP A 60 3.81 0.71 6.90
C TRP A 60 2.84 1.35 5.91
N TRP A 61 3.34 2.39 5.25
CA TRP A 61 2.57 3.27 4.40
C TRP A 61 3.45 3.68 3.24
N TRP A 62 2.92 3.66 2.02
CA TRP A 62 3.62 4.13 0.83
C TRP A 62 2.73 5.05 0.02
N ARG A 63 3.38 5.96 -0.71
CA ARG A 63 2.72 6.80 -1.71
C ARG A 63 3.01 6.27 -3.10
N MET A 64 2.02 6.39 -3.97
CA MET A 64 2.13 6.08 -5.38
C MET A 64 1.69 7.31 -6.19
N ASP A 65 2.49 7.66 -7.18
CA ASP A 65 2.22 8.81 -8.04
C ASP A 65 1.09 8.51 -9.05
N ALA A 66 0.50 9.55 -9.62
CA ALA A 66 -0.70 9.43 -10.46
C ALA A 66 -0.59 8.45 -11.65
N PRO A 67 0.54 8.39 -12.39
CA PRO A 67 0.70 7.45 -13.50
C PRO A 67 0.63 5.99 -13.05
N ASP A 68 1.38 5.63 -12.02
CA ASP A 68 1.38 4.29 -11.42
C ASP A 68 0.01 3.93 -10.83
N ALA A 69 -0.64 4.89 -10.16
CA ALA A 69 -1.97 4.70 -9.62
C ALA A 69 -3.02 4.48 -10.73
N ALA A 70 -2.86 5.13 -11.88
CA ALA A 70 -3.72 4.88 -13.04
C ALA A 70 -3.50 3.46 -13.61
N ALA A 71 -2.24 3.02 -13.74
CA ALA A 71 -1.91 1.67 -14.16
C ALA A 71 -2.47 0.60 -13.19
N LEU A 72 -2.39 0.84 -11.88
CA LEU A 72 -3.00 -0.02 -10.86
C LEU A 72 -4.52 -0.08 -11.03
N ARG A 73 -5.20 1.06 -11.20
CA ARG A 73 -6.65 1.09 -11.43
C ARG A 73 -7.05 0.27 -12.64
N GLU A 74 -6.34 0.39 -13.76
CA GLU A 74 -6.61 -0.41 -14.95
C GLU A 74 -6.43 -1.91 -14.68
N ALA A 75 -5.38 -2.31 -13.97
CA ALA A 75 -5.16 -3.71 -13.60
C ALA A 75 -6.30 -4.25 -12.69
N VAL A 76 -6.77 -3.43 -11.75
CA VAL A 76 -7.83 -3.79 -10.80
C VAL A 76 -9.20 -3.96 -11.48
N LYS A 77 -9.50 -3.26 -12.58
CA LYS A 77 -10.80 -3.39 -13.30
C LYS A 77 -11.12 -4.83 -13.73
N GLY A 78 -10.10 -5.66 -13.97
CA GLY A 78 -10.28 -7.07 -14.31
C GLY A 78 -10.61 -7.97 -13.11
N CYS A 79 -10.59 -7.45 -11.88
CA CYS A 79 -10.92 -8.20 -10.69
C CYS A 79 -12.44 -8.22 -10.45
N PRO A 80 -13.08 -9.39 -10.28
CA PRO A 80 -14.51 -9.47 -10.03
C PRO A 80 -14.93 -9.02 -8.62
N ALA A 81 -13.99 -9.02 -7.67
CA ALA A 81 -14.24 -8.70 -6.27
C ALA A 81 -13.01 -8.00 -5.65
N PRO A 82 -12.69 -6.75 -6.05
CA PRO A 82 -11.46 -6.07 -5.64
C PRO A 82 -11.41 -5.77 -4.13
N LEU A 83 -12.55 -5.70 -3.46
CA LEU A 83 -12.63 -5.46 -2.02
C LEU A 83 -12.70 -6.75 -1.19
N ASP A 84 -12.69 -7.92 -1.84
CA ASP A 84 -12.70 -9.21 -1.16
C ASP A 84 -11.26 -9.73 -0.98
N PRO A 85 -10.73 -9.76 0.26
CA PRO A 85 -9.41 -10.31 0.54
C PRO A 85 -9.32 -11.83 0.32
N GLY A 86 -10.43 -12.54 0.06
CA GLY A 86 -10.43 -13.93 -0.37
C GLY A 86 -10.24 -14.11 -1.87
N CYS A 87 -10.31 -13.02 -2.66
CA CYS A 87 -10.24 -13.13 -4.11
C CYS A 87 -8.87 -13.68 -4.56
N GLY A 88 -8.89 -14.72 -5.40
CA GLY A 88 -7.71 -15.39 -5.96
C GLY A 88 -7.31 -14.90 -7.36
N CYS A 89 -7.73 -13.69 -7.77
CA CYS A 89 -7.36 -13.19 -9.09
C CYS A 89 -5.86 -12.83 -9.16
N ARG A 90 -5.33 -12.71 -10.38
CA ARG A 90 -3.90 -12.40 -10.61
C ARG A 90 -3.44 -11.10 -9.93
N VAL A 91 -4.31 -10.11 -9.81
CA VAL A 91 -4.00 -8.85 -9.08
C VAL A 91 -3.74 -9.14 -7.61
N HIS A 92 -4.65 -9.84 -6.94
CA HIS A 92 -4.48 -10.19 -5.54
C HIS A 92 -3.28 -11.11 -5.33
N GLU A 93 -3.12 -12.14 -6.15
CA GLU A 93 -1.97 -13.06 -6.04
C GLU A 93 -0.63 -12.35 -6.28
N GLY A 94 -0.56 -11.45 -7.25
CA GLY A 94 0.66 -10.70 -7.57
C GLY A 94 1.05 -9.75 -6.45
N LEU A 95 0.07 -8.96 -5.97
CA LEU A 95 0.32 -7.92 -4.98
C LEU A 95 0.47 -8.45 -3.55
N ARG A 96 -0.14 -9.59 -3.19
CA ARG A 96 0.07 -10.23 -1.86
C ARG A 96 1.48 -10.81 -1.69
N LYS A 97 2.09 -11.28 -2.79
CA LYS A 97 3.38 -11.97 -2.74
C LYS A 97 4.55 -11.04 -2.42
N THR A 98 4.39 -9.74 -2.66
CA THR A 98 5.46 -8.76 -2.49
C THR A 98 4.98 -7.61 -1.60
N LYS A 99 5.81 -7.25 -0.62
CA LYS A 99 5.65 -5.97 0.08
C LYS A 99 6.35 -4.87 -0.72
N PRO A 100 5.79 -3.66 -0.81
CA PRO A 100 6.48 -2.53 -1.43
C PRO A 100 7.85 -2.26 -0.79
N ARG A 101 8.78 -1.74 -1.59
CA ARG A 101 10.11 -1.33 -1.16
C ARG A 101 10.37 0.14 -1.57
N PRO A 102 11.21 0.88 -0.83
CA PRO A 102 11.81 0.51 0.46
C PRO A 102 10.76 0.40 1.57
N LEU A 103 11.04 -0.39 2.62
CA LEU A 103 10.16 -0.41 3.79
C LEU A 103 10.29 0.96 4.50
N PRO A 104 9.17 1.60 4.91
CA PRO A 104 9.22 2.74 5.81
C PRO A 104 9.96 2.34 7.09
N PRO A 105 10.68 3.26 7.73
CA PRO A 105 11.24 2.98 9.03
C PRO A 105 10.13 2.69 10.03
N PRO A 106 10.41 1.86 11.05
CA PRO A 106 9.46 1.62 12.12
C PRO A 106 9.05 2.94 12.78
N THR A 107 7.77 3.07 13.09
CA THR A 107 7.20 4.20 13.83
C THR A 107 7.95 4.37 15.15
N GLY A 108 8.54 5.54 15.37
CA GLY A 108 9.32 5.87 16.57
C GLY A 108 10.84 5.94 16.39
N ALA A 109 11.38 5.69 15.19
CA ALA A 109 12.79 5.95 14.92
C ALA A 109 13.10 7.47 15.02
N PRO A 110 14.04 7.90 15.87
CA PRO A 110 14.34 9.34 16.07
C PRO A 110 14.85 10.05 14.81
N ASN A 111 15.25 9.28 13.80
CA ASN A 111 15.73 9.77 12.50
C ASN A 111 14.84 9.29 11.33
N ALA A 112 13.56 8.95 11.57
CA ALA A 112 12.65 8.60 10.48
C ALA A 112 12.63 9.76 9.44
N PRO A 113 12.81 9.46 8.13
CA PRO A 113 12.72 10.47 7.10
C PRO A 113 11.34 11.11 7.17
N ALA A 114 11.30 12.43 7.03
CA ALA A 114 10.06 13.21 7.09
C ALA A 114 9.14 13.00 5.86
N GLU A 115 9.53 12.12 4.94
CA GLU A 115 8.82 11.80 3.70
C GLU A 115 8.46 10.30 3.68
N ILE A 116 7.17 10.05 3.41
CA ILE A 116 6.62 8.71 3.20
C ILE A 116 7.24 8.12 1.93
N PRO A 117 7.79 6.89 1.95
CA PRO A 117 8.42 6.31 0.78
C PRO A 117 7.44 6.17 -0.38
N ARG A 118 7.99 6.33 -1.58
CA ARG A 118 7.24 6.16 -2.83
C ARG A 118 7.45 4.78 -3.42
N VAL A 119 6.44 4.28 -4.11
CA VAL A 119 6.45 3.00 -4.80
C VAL A 119 5.79 3.14 -6.17
N GLY A 120 6.36 2.48 -7.17
CA GLY A 120 5.78 2.37 -8.50
C GLY A 120 4.93 1.11 -8.67
N PHE A 121 4.29 0.99 -9.83
CA PHE A 121 3.48 -0.17 -10.18
C PHE A 121 3.74 -0.60 -11.62
N ALA A 122 3.89 -1.90 -11.83
CA ALA A 122 4.03 -2.46 -13.17
C ALA A 122 3.26 -3.78 -13.32
N VAL A 123 2.98 -4.11 -14.58
CA VAL A 123 2.45 -5.41 -14.98
C VAL A 123 3.45 -6.03 -15.97
N THR A 124 4.16 -7.06 -15.54
CA THR A 124 5.07 -7.83 -16.40
C THR A 124 4.49 -9.22 -16.59
N ASP A 125 4.41 -9.72 -17.83
CA ASP A 125 3.82 -11.02 -18.15
C ASP A 125 2.42 -11.25 -17.54
N ALA A 126 1.58 -10.22 -17.59
CA ALA A 126 0.24 -10.18 -16.98
C ALA A 126 0.22 -10.40 -15.45
N ARG A 127 1.34 -10.13 -14.76
CA ARG A 127 1.47 -10.18 -13.30
C ARG A 127 1.71 -8.79 -12.71
N PRO A 128 0.72 -8.25 -11.98
CA PRO A 128 0.87 -7.02 -11.21
C PRO A 128 1.91 -7.16 -10.10
N HIS A 129 2.78 -6.17 -9.93
CA HIS A 129 3.76 -6.12 -8.85
C HIS A 129 4.18 -4.67 -8.54
N TRP A 130 4.69 -4.46 -7.33
CA TRP A 130 5.31 -3.20 -6.91
C TRP A 130 6.69 -3.03 -7.53
N THR A 131 7.05 -1.80 -7.89
CA THR A 131 8.39 -1.45 -8.37
C THR A 131 9.05 -0.44 -7.46
N GLU A 132 10.38 -0.51 -7.36
CA GLU A 132 11.18 0.53 -6.72
C GLU A 132 11.34 1.72 -7.68
N LEU A 133 11.31 2.93 -7.13
CA LEU A 133 11.63 4.13 -7.88
C LEU A 133 13.14 4.41 -7.68
N TYR A 134 13.90 4.37 -8.78
CA TYR A 134 15.33 4.69 -8.81
C TYR A 134 15.57 6.19 -8.83
#